data_AF-A0A063Y2W2-F1
#
_entry.id   AF-A0A063Y2W2-F1
#
_cell.length_a   1.000
_cell.length_b   1.000
_cell.length_c   1.000
_cell.angle_alpha   90.00
_cell.angle_beta   90.00
_cell.angle_gamma   90.00
#
_symmetry.space_group_name_H-M   'P 1'
#
loop_
_entity.id
_entity.type
_entity.pdbx_description
1 polymer ?
#
loop_
_entity_poly.entity_id
_entity_poly.type
_entity_poly.pdbx_seq_one_letter_code
_entity_poly.pdbx_strand_id
1 'polypeptide(L)'
;MYQAHTAIESIIRQPTQFLPLLADASLQSRWVTLIDPPELPEQQQLIDAGVDIRKLRIVHTRNRHQWLKTLSTCVCNGLNSLVVAWPEPSVSHATVKALGEACQHGKSFCLLLGNRHPMTMTATTPIQQEEQLQLAL
;
A
#
# COMPACT_ATOMS: atom_id res chain seq x y z
N MET A 1 7.48 -6.87 -24.52
CA MET A 1 8.19 -5.64 -24.12
C MET A 1 7.27 -4.91 -23.14
N TYR A 2 7.37 -5.17 -21.84
CA TYR A 2 6.45 -4.55 -20.85
C TYR A 2 6.85 -3.08 -20.67
N GLN A 3 6.02 -2.18 -21.21
CA GLN A 3 6.11 -0.75 -20.91
C GLN A 3 5.86 -0.56 -19.42
N ALA A 4 6.80 0.09 -18.72
CA ALA A 4 6.70 0.45 -17.31
C ALA A 4 5.60 1.50 -17.11
N HIS A 5 4.35 1.06 -17.15
CA HIS A 5 3.21 1.89 -16.78
C HIS A 5 3.30 2.15 -15.29
N THR A 6 3.55 3.39 -14.92
CA THR A 6 3.45 3.85 -13.55
C THR A 6 1.97 3.90 -13.19
N ALA A 7 1.39 2.80 -12.71
CA ALA A 7 0.03 2.83 -12.16
C ALA A 7 0.11 3.22 -10.69
N ILE A 8 0.13 4.53 -10.49
CA ILE A 8 -0.09 5.14 -9.19
C ILE A 8 -1.61 5.31 -9.07
N GLU A 9 -2.18 4.76 -8.01
CA GLU A 9 -3.61 4.70 -7.70
C GLU A 9 -4.38 3.50 -8.29
N SER A 10 -4.24 2.35 -7.63
CA SER A 10 -5.37 1.43 -7.50
C SER A 10 -5.68 1.30 -6.02
N ILE A 11 -6.92 1.60 -5.65
CA ILE A 11 -7.45 1.48 -4.29
C ILE A 11 -7.62 -0.02 -4.00
N ILE A 12 -6.52 -0.71 -3.74
CA ILE A 12 -6.54 -2.11 -3.35
C ILE A 12 -6.81 -2.16 -1.84
N ARG A 13 -8.04 -2.54 -1.48
CA ARG A 13 -8.50 -2.53 -0.07
C ARG A 13 -8.26 -3.86 0.65
N GLN A 14 -7.98 -4.93 -0.09
CA GLN A 14 -7.87 -6.28 0.45
C GLN A 14 -6.55 -6.92 0.04
N PRO A 15 -5.88 -7.65 0.95
CA PRO A 15 -4.59 -8.26 0.67
C PRO A 15 -4.62 -9.29 -0.46
N THR A 16 -5.75 -9.98 -0.62
CA THR A 16 -5.97 -10.98 -1.68
C THR A 16 -6.01 -10.41 -3.09
N GLN A 17 -6.36 -9.12 -3.25
CA GLN A 17 -6.53 -8.51 -4.57
C GLN A 17 -5.20 -8.23 -5.29
N PHE A 18 -4.07 -8.18 -4.57
CA PHE A 18 -2.76 -7.98 -5.18
C PHE A 18 -1.89 -9.24 -5.23
N LEU A 19 -2.37 -10.39 -4.71
CA LEU A 19 -1.69 -11.68 -4.82
C LEU A 19 -1.28 -12.07 -6.26
N PRO A 20 -2.14 -11.98 -7.29
CA PRO A 20 -1.71 -12.29 -8.65
C PRO A 20 -0.60 -11.35 -9.16
N LEU A 21 -0.65 -10.07 -8.76
CA LEU A 21 0.40 -9.11 -9.09
C LEU A 21 1.73 -9.45 -8.39
N LEU A 22 1.69 -9.91 -7.14
CA LEU A 22 2.88 -10.41 -6.44
C LEU A 22 3.45 -11.64 -7.14
N ALA A 23 2.59 -12.57 -7.55
CA ALA A 23 3.00 -13.80 -8.23
C ALA A 23 3.74 -13.45 -9.52
N ASP A 24 3.13 -12.67 -10.41
CA ASP A 24 3.74 -12.20 -11.66
C ASP A 24 5.06 -11.44 -11.43
N ALA A 25 5.07 -10.52 -10.46
CA ALA A 25 6.27 -9.73 -10.15
C ALA A 25 7.40 -10.58 -9.54
N SER A 26 7.07 -11.62 -8.77
CA SER A 26 8.03 -12.53 -8.14
C SER A 26 8.67 -13.50 -9.15
N LEU A 27 8.00 -13.78 -10.28
CA LEU A 27 8.61 -14.59 -11.34
C LEU A 27 9.77 -13.85 -12.04
N GLN A 28 9.80 -12.52 -11.99
CA GLN A 28 10.92 -11.74 -12.53
C GLN A 28 12.22 -11.96 -11.74
N SER A 29 13.38 -11.68 -12.33
CA SER A 29 14.69 -11.83 -11.64
C SER A 29 14.99 -10.75 -10.58
N ARG A 30 13.99 -9.99 -10.16
CA ARG A 30 14.11 -8.82 -9.28
C ARG A 30 13.20 -8.96 -8.06
N TRP A 31 13.52 -8.22 -7.01
CA TRP A 31 12.79 -8.27 -5.75
C TRP A 31 11.37 -7.71 -5.87
N VAL A 32 10.44 -8.32 -5.13
CA VAL A 32 9.17 -7.71 -4.75
C VAL A 32 9.33 -7.19 -3.32
N THR A 33 9.27 -5.87 -3.13
CA THR A 33 9.46 -5.26 -1.81
C THR A 33 8.15 -4.70 -1.26
N LEU A 34 7.79 -5.09 -0.04
CA LEU A 34 6.68 -4.55 0.75
C LEU A 34 7.26 -3.61 1.82
N ILE A 35 6.81 -2.35 1.85
CA ILE A 35 7.28 -1.33 2.81
C ILE A 35 6.15 -0.96 3.76
N ASP A 36 6.35 -1.25 5.04
CA ASP A 36 5.40 -1.04 6.13
C ASP A 36 3.99 -1.64 5.88
N PRO A 37 3.88 -2.90 5.41
CA PRO A 37 2.58 -3.54 5.28
C PRO A 37 1.86 -3.60 6.64
N PRO A 38 0.57 -3.20 6.72
CA PRO A 38 -0.19 -3.25 7.97
C PRO A 38 -0.51 -4.68 8.40
N GLU A 39 -0.78 -5.54 7.42
CA GLU A 39 -1.00 -6.97 7.59
C GLU A 39 -0.29 -7.71 6.45
N LEU A 40 0.35 -8.81 6.79
CA LEU A 40 1.02 -9.69 5.83
C LEU A 40 0.11 -10.88 5.53
N PRO A 41 -0.03 -11.29 4.25
CA PRO A 41 -0.69 -12.55 3.94
C PRO A 41 0.06 -13.71 4.59
N GLU A 42 -0.69 -14.71 5.06
CA GLU A 42 -0.14 -15.98 5.54
C GLU A 42 0.78 -16.60 4.47
N GLN A 43 1.91 -17.18 4.91
CA GLN A 43 2.91 -17.73 3.99
C GLN A 43 2.30 -18.77 3.04
N GLN A 44 1.41 -19.63 3.55
CA GLN A 44 0.75 -20.64 2.73
C GLN A 44 -0.11 -20.01 1.63
N GLN A 45 -0.81 -18.90 1.93
CA GLN A 45 -1.61 -18.18 0.93
C GLN A 45 -0.73 -17.58 -0.18
N LEU A 46 0.48 -17.14 0.15
CA LEU A 46 1.45 -16.66 -0.84
C LEU A 46 1.92 -17.80 -1.74
N ILE A 47 2.20 -18.98 -1.17
CA ILE A 47 2.61 -20.18 -1.93
C ILE A 47 1.48 -20.61 -2.86
N ASP A 48 0.26 -20.72 -2.34
CA ASP A 48 -0.92 -21.15 -3.09
C ASP A 48 -1.25 -20.17 -4.23
N ALA A 49 -0.95 -18.89 -4.05
CA ALA A 49 -1.07 -17.87 -5.10
C ALA A 49 0.08 -17.88 -6.12
N GLY A 50 1.11 -18.73 -5.94
CA GLY A 50 2.25 -18.84 -6.84
C GLY A 50 3.34 -17.77 -6.64
N VAL A 51 3.39 -17.13 -5.48
CA VAL A 51 4.42 -16.13 -5.15
C VAL A 51 5.72 -16.84 -4.77
N ASP A 52 6.84 -16.49 -5.42
CA ASP A 52 8.17 -16.93 -4.99
C ASP A 52 8.60 -16.14 -3.75
N ILE A 53 8.35 -16.71 -2.56
CA ILE A 53 8.66 -16.09 -1.27
C ILE A 53 10.14 -15.72 -1.14
N ARG A 54 11.04 -16.42 -1.83
CA ARG A 54 12.50 -16.13 -1.79
C ARG A 54 12.84 -14.79 -2.43
N LYS A 55 11.93 -14.23 -3.23
CA LYS A 55 12.05 -12.91 -3.87
C LYS A 55 11.15 -11.86 -3.23
N LEU A 56 10.43 -12.21 -2.17
CA LEU A 56 9.66 -11.28 -1.38
C LEU A 56 10.53 -10.71 -0.27
N ARG A 57 10.52 -9.38 -0.14
CA ARG A 57 11.23 -8.68 0.94
C ARG A 57 10.28 -7.75 1.65
N ILE A 58 10.25 -7.82 2.97
CA ILE A 58 9.47 -6.94 3.82
C ILE A 58 10.42 -5.97 4.53
N VAL A 59 10.11 -4.69 4.49
CA VAL A 59 10.90 -3.64 5.13
C VAL A 59 9.99 -2.82 6.03
N HIS A 60 10.37 -2.74 7.31
CA HIS A 60 9.72 -1.88 8.28
C HIS A 60 10.55 -0.62 8.50
N THR A 61 9.91 0.54 8.52
CA THR A 61 10.56 1.83 8.76
C THR A 61 10.07 2.46 10.06
N ARG A 62 10.94 3.27 10.67
CA ARG A 62 10.71 3.86 12.00
C ARG A 62 9.97 5.19 11.93
N ASN A 63 10.05 5.88 10.79
CA ASN A 63 9.46 7.20 10.60
C ASN A 63 9.33 7.53 9.10
N ARG A 64 8.58 8.58 8.81
CA ARG A 64 8.31 9.06 7.45
C ARG A 64 9.56 9.34 6.62
N HIS A 65 10.62 9.89 7.24
CA HIS A 65 11.85 10.19 6.52
C HIS A 65 12.54 8.90 6.05
N GLN A 66 12.62 7.90 6.93
CA GLN A 66 13.12 6.57 6.58
C GLN A 66 12.22 5.89 5.55
N TRP A 67 10.90 6.01 5.68
CA TRP A 67 9.94 5.50 4.69
C TRP A 67 10.22 6.05 3.28
N LEU A 68 10.29 7.38 3.13
CA LEU A 68 10.53 8.03 1.84
C LEU A 68 11.89 7.64 1.24
N LYS A 69 12.93 7.62 2.07
CA LYS A 69 14.28 7.23 1.63
C LYS A 69 14.32 5.78 1.16
N THR A 70 13.74 4.86 1.93
CA THR A 70 13.66 3.44 1.58
C THR A 70 12.88 3.25 0.29
N LEU A 71 11.71 3.88 0.17
CA LEU A 71 10.87 3.79 -1.02
C LEU A 71 11.60 4.31 -2.26
N SER A 72 12.14 5.54 -2.21
CA SER A 72 12.87 6.15 -3.32
C SER A 72 14.06 5.29 -3.76
N THR A 73 14.82 4.74 -2.79
CA THR A 73 15.94 3.84 -3.08
C THR A 73 15.47 2.56 -3.79
N CYS A 74 14.38 1.95 -3.32
CA CYS A 74 13.88 0.70 -3.89
C CYS A 74 13.38 0.89 -5.32
N VAL A 75 12.66 1.98 -5.60
CA VAL A 75 12.11 2.21 -6.94
C VAL A 75 13.19 2.62 -7.94
N CYS A 76 14.25 3.31 -7.49
CA CYS A 76 15.30 3.87 -8.35
C CYS A 76 16.44 2.88 -8.66
N ASN A 77 16.82 2.00 -7.74
CA ASN A 77 18.05 1.21 -7.84
C ASN A 77 18.03 0.07 -8.88
N GLY A 78 16.91 -0.18 -9.56
CA GLY A 78 16.79 -1.22 -10.58
C GLY A 78 16.71 -2.65 -10.07
N LEU A 79 16.74 -2.88 -8.74
CA LEU A 79 16.75 -4.21 -8.13
C LEU A 79 15.35 -4.76 -7.85
N ASN A 80 14.31 -3.96 -8.02
CA ASN A 80 12.94 -4.31 -7.69
C ASN A 80 12.07 -4.37 -8.95
N SER A 81 11.25 -5.41 -9.08
CA SER A 81 10.20 -5.47 -10.09
C SER A 81 8.96 -4.71 -9.63
N LEU A 82 8.63 -4.85 -8.35
CA LEU A 82 7.45 -4.28 -7.71
C LEU A 82 7.82 -3.79 -6.31
N VAL A 83 7.40 -2.58 -5.99
CA VAL A 83 7.44 -2.01 -4.63
C VAL A 83 6.02 -1.67 -4.22
N VAL A 84 5.55 -2.23 -3.12
CA VAL A 84 4.24 -1.88 -2.52
C VAL A 84 4.53 -1.20 -1.20
N ALA A 85 4.00 -0.01 -1.00
CA ALA A 85 4.24 0.76 0.20
C ALA A 85 2.94 1.32 0.78
N TRP A 86 2.85 1.32 2.11
CA TRP A 86 1.73 1.88 2.85
C TRP A 86 2.18 3.19 3.53
N PRO A 87 1.85 4.35 2.95
CA PRO A 87 2.22 5.62 3.54
C PRO A 87 1.33 5.97 4.74
N GLU A 88 1.96 6.39 5.84
CA GLU A 88 1.31 7.19 6.89
C GLU A 88 2.08 8.51 7.11
N PRO A 89 1.45 9.70 7.09
CA PRO A 89 0.17 10.09 6.48
C PRO A 89 0.30 10.34 4.96
N SER A 90 -0.72 10.92 4.32
CA SER A 90 -0.84 11.20 2.87
C SER A 90 0.47 11.68 2.21
N VAL A 91 0.73 11.18 1.00
CA VAL A 91 1.89 11.57 0.18
C VAL A 91 1.51 12.78 -0.68
N SER A 92 2.36 13.81 -0.73
CA SER A 92 2.10 15.00 -1.55
C SER A 92 2.23 14.70 -3.04
N HIS A 93 1.49 15.42 -3.89
CA HIS A 93 1.59 15.30 -5.35
C HIS A 93 3.02 15.44 -5.88
N ALA A 94 3.81 16.37 -5.33
CA ALA A 94 5.21 16.54 -5.71
C ALA A 94 6.04 15.28 -5.44
N THR A 95 5.80 14.62 -4.30
CA THR A 95 6.46 13.37 -3.94
C THR A 95 6.03 12.24 -4.87
N VAL A 96 4.73 12.16 -5.18
CA VAL A 96 4.19 11.17 -6.12
C VAL A 96 4.82 11.31 -7.51
N LYS A 97 4.96 12.55 -8.00
CA LYS A 97 5.61 12.83 -9.29
C LYS A 97 7.07 12.38 -9.29
N ALA A 98 7.83 12.77 -8.25
CA ALA A 98 9.23 12.38 -8.12
C ALA A 98 9.41 10.85 -8.02
N LEU A 99 8.49 10.16 -7.34
CA LEU A 99 8.48 8.70 -7.30
C LEU A 99 8.19 8.08 -8.67
N GLY A 100 7.28 8.66 -9.45
CA GLY A 100 7.02 8.22 -10.83
C GLY A 100 8.26 8.32 -11.73
N GLU A 101 9.01 9.41 -11.64
CA GLU A 101 10.29 9.58 -12.34
C GLU A 101 11.33 8.54 -11.89
N ALA A 102 11.43 8.30 -10.57
CA ALA A 102 12.32 7.29 -10.02
C ALA A 102 11.95 5.86 -10.43
N CYS A 103 10.65 5.54 -10.54
CA CYS A 103 10.15 4.26 -11.04
C CYS A 103 10.57 4.02 -12.50
N GLN A 104 10.48 5.05 -13.34
CA GLN A 104 10.94 4.97 -14.73
C GLN A 104 12.45 4.71 -14.80
N HIS A 105 13.23 5.41 -13.97
CA HIS A 105 14.68 5.22 -13.91
C HIS A 105 15.07 3.78 -13.51
N GLY A 106 14.50 3.26 -12.42
CA GLY A 106 14.77 1.89 -11.98
C GLY A 106 13.99 0.81 -12.73
N LYS A 107 13.14 1.19 -13.69
CA LYS A 107 12.22 0.29 -14.39
C LYS A 107 11.39 -0.55 -13.40
N SER A 108 10.96 0.07 -12.30
CA SER A 108 10.24 -0.57 -11.21
C SER A 108 8.78 -0.15 -11.24
N PHE A 109 7.88 -1.03 -10.84
CA PHE A 109 6.49 -0.66 -10.59
C PHE A 109 6.30 -0.30 -9.11
N CYS A 110 5.51 0.72 -8.80
CA CYS A 110 5.27 1.16 -7.43
C CYS A 110 3.77 1.30 -7.15
N LEU A 111 3.30 0.68 -6.08
CA LEU A 111 1.94 0.83 -5.56
C LEU A 111 1.99 1.53 -4.20
N LEU A 112 1.21 2.60 -4.08
CA LEU A 112 0.96 3.28 -2.82
C LEU A 112 -0.43 2.89 -2.33
N LEU A 113 -0.49 2.15 -1.23
CA LEU A 113 -1.74 1.69 -0.64
C LEU A 113 -2.06 2.52 0.60
N GLY A 114 -2.97 3.48 0.45
CA GLY A 114 -3.40 4.31 1.55
C GLY A 114 -4.18 3.49 2.57
N ASN A 115 -3.77 3.52 3.83
CA ASN A 115 -4.57 3.00 4.93
C ASN A 115 -5.75 3.96 5.14
N ARG A 116 -6.87 3.75 4.43
CA ARG A 116 -8.14 4.29 4.90
C ARG A 116 -8.56 3.38 6.04
N HIS A 117 -8.11 3.67 7.26
CA HIS A 117 -8.99 3.38 8.38
C HIS A 117 -10.35 3.96 7.97
N PRO A 118 -11.46 3.19 7.94
CA PRO A 118 -12.75 3.83 7.95
C PRO A 118 -12.66 4.80 9.12
N MET A 119 -12.79 6.09 8.82
CA MET A 119 -13.12 7.04 9.85
C MET A 119 -14.36 6.43 10.49
N THR A 120 -14.22 5.82 11.67
CA THR A 120 -15.36 5.52 12.51
C THR A 120 -15.89 6.90 12.85
N MET A 121 -16.71 7.44 11.96
CA MET A 121 -17.83 8.23 12.40
C MET A 121 -18.55 7.29 13.35
N THR A 122 -18.26 7.40 14.63
CA THR A 122 -19.30 7.19 15.62
C THR A 122 -20.38 8.16 15.20
N ALA A 123 -21.31 7.67 14.39
CA ALA A 123 -22.58 8.32 14.20
C ALA A 123 -23.13 8.49 15.60
N THR A 124 -23.08 9.71 16.11
CA THR A 124 -23.99 10.18 17.14
C THR A 124 -25.37 10.13 16.48
N THR A 125 -26.02 8.97 16.54
CA THR A 125 -27.43 8.83 16.21
C THR A 125 -28.23 9.54 17.32
N PRO A 126 -29.31 10.25 16.98
CA PRO A 126 -29.92 11.28 17.79
C PRO A 126 -30.82 10.67 18.87
N ILE A 127 -30.72 11.15 20.10
CA ILE A 127 -31.77 10.93 21.10
C ILE A 127 -32.68 12.17 21.05
N GLN A 128 -33.62 12.14 20.10
CA GLN A 128 -34.79 13.01 20.09
C GLN A 128 -35.96 12.29 20.77
N GLN A 129 -35.87 11.92 22.06
CA GLN A 129 -37.03 11.43 22.82
C GLN A 129 -36.86 11.66 24.33
N GLU A 130 -36.75 12.91 24.79
CA GLU A 130 -36.89 13.18 26.24
C GLU A 130 -37.65 14.48 26.58
N GLU A 131 -37.94 15.36 25.61
CA GLU A 131 -38.57 16.66 25.89
C GLU A 131 -40.12 16.67 25.78
N GLN A 132 -40.79 15.53 25.64
CA GLN A 132 -42.26 15.47 25.55
C GLN A 132 -42.98 15.00 26.83
N LEU A 133 -42.28 14.83 27.96
CA LEU A 133 -42.91 14.41 29.22
C LEU A 133 -42.88 15.43 30.37
N GLN A 134 -42.44 16.68 30.13
CA GLN A 134 -42.44 17.74 31.16
C GLN A 134 -43.55 18.80 31.03
N LEU A 135 -44.57 18.60 30.20
CA LEU A 135 -45.69 19.54 30.05
C LEU A 135 -47.07 18.98 30.49
N ALA A 136 -47.07 17.97 31.36
CA ALA A 136 -48.28 17.43 31.99
C ALA A 136 -48.24 17.52 33.54
N LEU A 137 -47.80 18.66 34.07
CA LEU A 137 -48.02 19.07 35.46
C LEU A 137 -48.77 20.40 35.49
#